data_AF-A0A660RQ69-F1
#
_entry.id   AF-A0A660RQ69-F1
#
_cell.length_a   1.000
_cell.length_b   1.000
_cell.length_c   1.000
_cell.angle_alpha   90.00
_cell.angle_beta   90.00
_cell.angle_gamma   90.00
#
_symmetry.space_group_name_H-M   'P 1'
#
loop_
_entity.id
_entity.type
_entity.pdbx_description
1 polymer ?
#
loop_
_entity_poly.entity_id
_entity_poly.type
_entity_poly.pdbx_seq_one_letter_code
_entity_poly.pdbx_strand_id
1 'polypeptide(L)'
;MVIQIATPSIPEQEIENLVNRVFFKSIELLGGLNKLAEFRTLTWLPSLARASFVVILKEEYMKSDEEIAYKVGLTKNTVRNI
;
A
#
# COMPACT_ATOMS: atom_id res chain seq x y z
N MET A 1 -11.18 -9.98 -37.75
CA MET A 1 -10.98 -8.68 -37.05
C MET A 1 -10.54 -9.00 -35.64
N VAL A 2 -9.27 -8.73 -35.30
CA VAL A 2 -8.71 -9.10 -33.99
C VAL A 2 -8.86 -7.88 -33.09
N ILE A 3 -9.70 -7.96 -32.06
CA ILE A 3 -9.87 -6.87 -31.10
C ILE A 3 -8.66 -6.91 -30.17
N GLN A 4 -7.75 -5.94 -30.31
CA GLN A 4 -6.72 -5.70 -29.30
C GLN A 4 -7.40 -5.09 -28.08
N ILE A 5 -7.47 -5.86 -27.00
CA ILE A 5 -7.90 -5.35 -25.70
C ILE A 5 -6.70 -4.61 -25.13
N ALA A 6 -6.66 -3.29 -25.27
CA ALA A 6 -5.71 -2.48 -24.52
C ALA A 6 -6.06 -2.67 -23.04
N THR A 7 -5.17 -3.32 -22.28
CA THR A 7 -5.29 -3.37 -20.83
C THR A 7 -5.33 -1.93 -20.33
N PRO A 8 -6.38 -1.52 -19.59
CA PRO A 8 -6.40 -0.19 -19.01
C PRO A 8 -5.17 -0.07 -18.09
N SER A 9 -4.25 0.80 -18.46
CA SER A 9 -3.10 1.12 -17.61
C SER A 9 -3.66 1.85 -16.40
N ILE A 10 -3.71 1.17 -15.26
CA ILE A 10 -4.07 1.80 -13.99
C ILE A 10 -3.10 2.96 -13.77
N PRO A 11 -3.57 4.20 -13.62
CA PRO A 11 -2.69 5.32 -13.34
C PRO A 11 -1.99 5.07 -12.00
N GLU A 12 -0.66 4.99 -11.99
CA GLU A 12 0.12 4.79 -10.75
C GLU A 12 -0.20 5.88 -9.71
N GLN A 13 -0.54 7.08 -10.18
CA GLN A 13 -1.03 8.19 -9.37
C GLN A 13 -2.30 7.86 -8.58
N GLU A 14 -3.22 7.06 -9.13
CA GLU A 14 -4.46 6.68 -8.45
C GLU A 14 -4.16 5.73 -7.28
N ILE A 15 -3.29 4.73 -7.52
CA ILE A 15 -2.82 3.81 -6.48
C ILE A 15 -2.17 4.61 -5.35
N GLU A 16 -1.25 5.53 -5.68
CA GLU A 16 -0.58 6.36 -4.69
C GLU A 16 -1.57 7.20 -3.88
N ASN A 17 -2.59 7.77 -4.51
CA ASN A 17 -3.62 8.54 -3.82
C ASN A 17 -4.40 7.67 -2.81
N LEU A 18 -4.78 6.45 -3.19
CA LEU A 18 -5.47 5.52 -2.29
C LEU A 18 -4.56 5.06 -1.14
N VAL A 19 -3.31 4.76 -1.44
CA VAL A 19 -2.31 4.38 -0.43
C VAL A 19 -2.08 5.50 0.57
N ASN A 20 -1.96 6.74 0.11
CA ASN A 20 -1.83 7.92 0.97
C ASN A 20 -3.05 8.06 1.90
N ARG A 21 -4.26 7.84 1.39
CA ARG A 21 -5.48 7.88 2.23
C ARG A 21 -5.44 6.83 3.34
N VAL A 22 -5.07 5.58 3.04
CA VAL A 22 -4.95 4.51 4.05
C VAL A 22 -3.84 4.81 5.06
N PHE A 23 -2.68 5.27 4.59
CA PHE A 23 -1.55 5.59 5.44
C PHE A 23 -1.91 6.72 6.42
N PHE A 24 -2.42 7.86 5.92
CA PHE A 24 -2.78 8.98 6.78
C PHE A 24 -3.95 8.66 7.71
N LYS A 25 -4.92 7.85 7.27
CA LYS A 25 -5.99 7.39 8.16
C LYS A 25 -5.43 6.52 9.29
N SER A 26 -4.46 5.66 9.00
CA SER A 26 -3.77 4.86 10.01
C SER A 26 -3.01 5.73 11.01
N ILE A 27 -2.33 6.79 10.55
CA ILE A 27 -1.68 7.77 11.43
C ILE A 27 -2.71 8.51 12.31
N GLU A 28 -3.85 8.90 11.75
CA GLU A 28 -4.95 9.53 12.51
C GLU A 28 -5.42 8.61 13.65
N LEU A 29 -5.63 7.31 13.38
CA LEU A 29 -6.00 6.31 14.38
C LEU A 29 -4.93 6.14 15.48
N LEU A 30 -3.66 6.40 15.18
CA LEU A 30 -2.56 6.39 16.14
C LEU A 30 -2.45 7.68 16.97
N GLY A 31 -3.40 8.61 16.85
CA GLY A 31 -3.40 9.90 17.56
C GLY A 31 -2.87 11.07 16.73
N GLY A 32 -2.71 10.87 15.41
CA GLY A 32 -2.31 11.90 14.47
C GLY A 32 -0.84 12.32 14.56
N LEU A 33 -0.49 13.38 13.83
CA LEU A 33 0.89 13.85 13.72
C LEU A 33 1.48 14.37 15.04
N ASN A 34 0.65 14.92 15.93
CA ASN A 34 1.09 15.35 17.26
C ASN A 34 1.63 14.16 18.06
N LYS A 35 0.89 13.04 18.07
CA LYS A 35 1.35 11.82 18.75
C LYS A 35 2.55 11.20 18.05
N LEU A 36 2.56 11.25 16.70
CA LEU A 36 3.68 10.76 15.90
C LEU A 36 5.00 11.47 16.28
N ALA A 37 4.96 12.78 16.53
CA ALA A 37 6.13 13.58 16.89
C ALA A 37 6.68 13.27 18.30
N GLU A 38 5.92 12.60 19.16
CA GLU A 38 6.40 12.17 20.49
C GLU A 38 7.32 10.95 20.43
N PHE A 39 7.25 10.14 19.35
CA PHE A 39 8.07 8.94 19.24
C PHE A 39 9.53 9.28 18.92
N ARG A 40 10.45 8.76 19.73
CA ARG A 40 11.90 8.94 19.52
C ARG A 40 12.41 8.27 18.25
N THR A 41 11.79 7.18 17.82
CA THR A 41 12.17 6.42 16.63
C THR A 41 10.93 6.02 15.84
N LEU A 42 11.01 6.17 14.51
CA LEU A 42 9.91 5.91 13.56
C LEU A 42 10.19 4.71 12.65
N THR A 43 10.87 3.69 13.19
CA THR A 43 11.27 2.50 12.42
C THR A 43 10.10 1.70 11.87
N TRP A 44 8.89 1.89 12.42
CA TRP A 44 7.66 1.27 11.94
C TRP A 44 7.02 2.02 10.75
N LEU A 45 7.38 3.28 10.50
CA LEU A 45 6.74 4.12 9.46
C LEU A 45 6.89 3.53 8.05
N PRO A 46 8.08 3.04 7.63
CA PRO A 46 8.23 2.37 6.34
C PRO A 46 7.40 1.07 6.25
N SER A 47 7.26 0.35 7.36
CA SER A 47 6.44 -0.87 7.40
C SER A 47 4.95 -0.56 7.27
N LEU A 48 4.46 0.53 7.88
CA LEU A 48 3.08 0.99 7.70
C LEU A 48 2.83 1.45 6.26
N ALA A 49 3.78 2.16 5.64
CA ALA A 49 3.67 2.58 4.24
C ALA A 49 3.55 1.36 3.31
N ARG A 50 4.42 0.35 3.48
CA ARG A 50 4.33 -0.90 2.71
C ARG A 50 3.03 -1.66 2.95
N ALA A 51 2.56 -1.73 4.20
CA ALA A 51 1.27 -2.37 4.50
C ALA A 51 0.11 -1.64 3.83
N SER A 52 0.15 -0.30 3.76
CA SER A 52 -0.85 0.50 3.06
C SER A 52 -0.88 0.17 1.55
N PHE A 53 0.29 0.00 0.93
CA PHE A 53 0.38 -0.51 -0.45
C PHE A 53 -0.21 -1.92 -0.58
N VAL A 54 0.11 -2.84 0.33
CA VAL A 54 -0.40 -4.22 0.29
C VAL A 54 -1.92 -4.24 0.33
N VAL A 55 -2.54 -3.50 1.27
CA VAL A 55 -4.00 -3.43 1.40
C VAL A 55 -4.64 -2.92 0.12
N ILE A 56 -4.17 -1.79 -0.43
CA ILE A 56 -4.77 -1.23 -1.66
C ILE A 56 -4.62 -2.18 -2.85
N LEU A 57 -3.44 -2.75 -3.05
CA LEU A 57 -3.21 -3.63 -4.20
C LEU A 57 -4.02 -4.93 -4.11
N LYS A 58 -4.27 -5.44 -2.90
CA LYS A 58 -5.03 -6.66 -2.64
C LYS A 58 -6.53 -6.43 -2.79
N GLU A 59 -7.05 -5.39 -2.13
CA GLU A 59 -8.50 -5.16 -2.01
C GLU A 59 -9.08 -4.42 -3.22
N GLU A 60 -8.40 -3.39 -3.75
CA GLU A 60 -8.93 -2.53 -4.82
C GLU A 60 -8.51 -3.00 -6.22
N TYR A 61 -7.35 -3.68 -6.32
CA TYR A 61 -6.76 -4.08 -7.61
C TYR A 61 -6.60 -5.59 -7.78
N MET A 62 -7.00 -6.39 -6.79
CA MET A 62 -6.96 -7.87 -6.82
C MET A 62 -5.61 -8.44 -7.27
N LYS A 63 -4.50 -7.76 -6.92
CA LYS A 63 -3.15 -8.22 -7.23
C LYS A 63 -2.80 -9.46 -6.41
N SER A 64 -2.04 -10.37 -7.02
CA SER A 64 -1.56 -11.56 -6.32
C SER A 64 -0.52 -11.21 -5.26
N ASP A 65 -0.40 -12.06 -4.23
CA ASP A 65 0.61 -11.89 -3.18
C ASP A 65 2.04 -11.76 -3.76
N GLU A 66 2.33 -12.46 -4.87
CA GLU A 66 3.63 -12.43 -5.55
C GLU A 66 3.90 -11.11 -6.25
N GLU A 67 2.93 -10.57 -7.00
CA GLU A 67 3.06 -9.26 -7.64
C GLU A 67 3.24 -8.15 -6.61
N ILE A 68 2.47 -8.21 -5.51
CA ILE A 68 2.57 -7.24 -4.43
C ILE A 68 3.95 -7.34 -3.78
N ALA A 69 4.37 -8.54 -3.38
CA ALA A 69 5.67 -8.79 -2.75
C ALA A 69 6.83 -8.22 -3.58
N TYR A 70 6.80 -8.47 -4.90
CA TYR A 70 7.78 -7.92 -5.83
C TYR A 70 7.75 -6.38 -5.87
N LYS A 71 6.57 -5.77 -5.95
CA LYS A 71 6.43 -4.30 -6.02
C LYS A 71 6.89 -3.59 -4.75
N VAL A 72 6.54 -4.11 -3.57
CA VAL A 72 6.77 -3.41 -2.28
C VAL A 72 8.04 -3.86 -1.55
N GLY A 73 8.77 -4.83 -2.10
CA GLY A 73 10.01 -5.35 -1.51
C GLY A 73 9.78 -6.18 -0.24
N LEU A 74 8.75 -7.01 -0.22
CA LEU A 74 8.42 -7.92 0.89
C LEU A 74 8.47 -9.38 0.43
N THR A 75 8.42 -10.31 1.38
CA THR A 75 8.21 -11.72 1.06
C THR A 75 6.72 -12.00 0.82
N LYS A 76 6.40 -13.01 0.00
CA LYS A 76 5.02 -13.48 -0.20
C LYS A 76 4.33 -13.82 1.13
N ASN A 77 5.08 -14.40 2.07
CA ASN A 77 4.57 -14.74 3.39
C ASN A 77 4.20 -13.50 4.21
N THR A 78 5.02 -12.44 4.15
CA THR A 78 4.71 -11.16 4.81
C THR A 78 3.46 -10.54 4.20
N VAL A 79 3.32 -10.55 2.87
CA VAL A 79 2.13 -10.02 2.19
C VAL A 79 0.86 -10.77 2.58
N ARG A 80 0.91 -12.10 2.74
CA ARG A 80 -0.27 -12.88 3.21
C ARG A 80 -0.70 -12.55 4.63
N ASN A 81 0.25 -12.17 5.48
CA ASN A 81 0.01 -11.81 6.87
C ASN A 81 -0.40 -10.33 7.06
N ILE A 82 -0.45 -9.57 5.97
CA ILE A 82 -1.01 -8.22 5.90
C ILE A 82 -2.36 -8.30 5.20
#